data_AF-A0A963LIR3-F1
#
_entry.id   AF-A0A963LIR3-F1
#
_cell.length_a   1.000
_cell.length_b   1.000
_cell.length_c   1.000
_cell.angle_alpha   90.00
_cell.angle_beta   90.00
_cell.angle_gamma   90.00
#
_symmetry.space_group_name_H-M   'P 1'
#
loop_
_entity.id
_entity.type
_entity.pdbx_description
1 polymer ?
#
loop_
_entity_poly.entity_id
_entity_poly.type
_entity_poly.pdbx_seq_one_letter_code
_entity_poly.pdbx_strand_id
1 'polypeptide(L)' 'MSTLSKLRRLVLRQDVSVREASRRLGISRNTATKWLKDGQMAEPRYPQRVSGPSILDPYKEQLSQWLKADSHRS' A
#
# COMPACT_ATOMS: atom_id res chain seq x y z
N MET A 1 -9.92 3.72 -19.32
CA MET A 1 -9.16 4.87 -18.76
C MET A 1 -9.00 4.70 -17.25
N SER A 2 -7.76 4.72 -16.74
CA SER A 2 -7.52 4.63 -15.30
C SER A 2 -8.01 5.89 -14.57
N THR A 3 -8.27 5.77 -13.27
CA THR A 3 -8.71 6.87 -12.39
C THR A 3 -7.76 8.06 -12.42
N LEU A 4 -6.45 7.82 -12.52
CA LEU A 4 -5.43 8.86 -12.62
C LEU A 4 -5.52 9.67 -13.92
N SER A 5 -5.71 9.00 -15.06
CA SER A 5 -5.84 9.68 -16.36
C SER A 5 -7.05 10.62 -16.36
N LYS A 6 -8.14 10.21 -15.70
CA LYS A 6 -9.34 11.05 -15.52
C LYS A 6 -9.05 12.22 -14.58
N LEU A 7 -8.38 11.99 -13.45
CA LEU A 7 -8.00 13.03 -12.49
C LEU A 7 -7.15 14.13 -13.16
N ARG A 8 -6.12 13.73 -13.92
CA ARG A 8 -5.25 14.67 -14.63
C ARG A 8 -6.00 15.46 -15.69
N ARG A 9 -6.91 14.83 -16.43
CA ARG A 9 -7.75 15.55 -17.40
C ARG A 9 -8.61 16.61 -16.72
N LEU A 10 -9.27 16.25 -15.62
CA LEU A 10 -10.13 17.18 -14.87
C LEU A 10 -9.34 18.39 -14.36
N VAL A 11 -8.20 18.16 -13.73
CA VAL A 11 -7.43 19.24 -13.09
C VAL A 11 -6.59 20.03 -14.10
N LEU A 12 -5.85 19.35 -14.99
CA LEU A 12 -4.89 20.02 -15.88
C LEU A 12 -5.50 20.57 -17.18
N ARG A 13 -6.62 20.01 -17.64
CA ARG A 13 -7.25 20.43 -18.92
C ARG A 13 -8.59 21.12 -18.74
N GLN A 14 -9.34 20.75 -17.72
CA GLN A 14 -10.67 21.29 -17.47
C GLN A 14 -10.69 22.30 -16.31
N ASP A 15 -9.52 22.58 -15.72
CA ASP A 15 -9.31 23.52 -14.61
C ASP A 15 -10.24 23.27 -13.39
N VAL A 16 -10.67 22.02 -13.22
CA VAL A 16 -11.51 21.62 -12.10
C VAL A 16 -10.66 21.55 -10.84
N SER A 17 -11.16 22.13 -9.74
CA SER A 17 -10.46 22.07 -8.46
C SER A 17 -10.20 20.62 -8.04
N VAL A 18 -9.04 20.36 -7.41
CA VAL A 18 -8.66 19.02 -6.93
C VAL A 18 -9.74 18.42 -6.01
N ARG A 19 -10.40 19.25 -5.20
CA ARG A 19 -11.48 18.84 -4.29
C ARG A 19 -12.73 18.36 -5.01
N GLU A 20 -13.04 18.97 -6.14
CA GLU A 20 -14.19 18.58 -6.95
C GLU A 20 -13.85 17.36 -7.80
N ALA A 21 -12.67 17.32 -8.40
CA ALA A 21 -12.19 16.16 -9.14
C ALA A 21 -12.12 14.91 -8.25
N SER A 22 -11.68 15.03 -6.99
CA SER A 22 -11.65 13.92 -6.03
C SER A 22 -13.04 13.40 -5.69
N ARG A 23 -14.03 14.30 -5.51
CA ARG A 23 -15.44 13.94 -5.30
C ARG A 23 -16.04 13.22 -6.51
N ARG A 24 -15.82 13.73 -7.72
CA ARG A 24 -16.30 13.10 -8.96
C ARG A 24 -15.71 11.71 -9.20
N LEU A 25 -14.49 11.47 -8.72
CA LEU A 25 -13.78 10.19 -8.88
C LEU A 25 -13.91 9.25 -7.67
N GLY A 26 -14.58 9.66 -6.59
CA GLY A 26 -14.75 8.84 -5.39
C GLY A 26 -13.45 8.52 -4.65
N ILE A 27 -12.41 9.34 -4.80
CA ILE A 27 -11.12 9.17 -4.12
C ILE A 27 -10.90 10.25 -3.06
N SER A 28 -10.09 9.95 -2.06
CA SER A 28 -9.74 10.95 -1.05
C SER A 28 -8.99 12.12 -1.68
N ARG A 29 -9.20 13.33 -1.14
CA ARG A 29 -8.44 14.52 -1.58
C ARG A 29 -6.94 14.29 -1.44
N ASN A 30 -6.50 13.62 -0.37
CA ASN A 30 -5.09 13.33 -0.12
C ASN A 30 -4.49 12.45 -1.22
N THR A 31 -5.25 11.43 -1.65
CA THR A 31 -4.87 10.56 -2.78
C THR A 31 -4.77 11.38 -4.08
N ALA A 32 -5.76 12.23 -4.36
CA ALA A 32 -5.74 13.08 -5.55
C ALA A 32 -4.54 14.04 -5.58
N THR A 33 -4.25 14.71 -4.46
CA THR A 33 -3.09 15.60 -4.33
C THR A 33 -1.78 14.84 -4.51
N LYS A 34 -1.62 13.68 -3.86
CA LYS A 34 -0.43 12.83 -3.99
C LYS A 34 -0.20 12.41 -5.45
N TRP A 35 -1.25 11.95 -6.11
CA TRP A 35 -1.20 11.46 -7.49
C TRP A 35 -0.96 12.55 -8.55
N LEU A 36 -1.33 13.80 -8.27
CA LEU A 36 -0.99 14.94 -9.11
C LEU A 36 0.47 15.37 -8.93
N LYS A 37 1.02 15.23 -7.71
CA LYS A 37 2.43 15.51 -7.41
C LYS A 37 3.36 14.45 -7.99
N ASP A 38 2.98 13.18 -7.88
CA ASP A 38 3.74 12.05 -8.42
C ASP A 38 3.49 11.97 -9.94
N GLY A 39 4.27 12.72 -10.72
CA GLY A 39 4.10 12.94 -12.17
C GLY A 39 4.01 11.68 -13.02
N GLN A 40 4.53 10.54 -12.57
CA GLN A 40 4.30 9.23 -13.15
C GLN A 40 4.00 8.22 -12.04
N MET A 41 3.04 7.32 -12.28
CA MET A 41 2.90 6.12 -11.45
C MET A 41 4.13 5.26 -11.72
N ALA A 42 5.17 5.42 -10.89
CA ALA A 42 6.06 4.31 -10.65
C ALA A 42 5.20 3.21 -10.02
N GLU A 43 5.30 2.00 -10.56
CA GLU A 43 4.67 0.84 -9.94
C GLU A 43 5.10 0.82 -8.46
N PRO A 44 4.17 0.76 -7.50
CA PRO A 44 4.51 0.81 -6.09
C PRO A 44 5.38 -0.40 -5.78
N ARG A 45 6.70 -0.19 -5.81
CA ARG A 45 7.67 -1.21 -5.46
C ARG A 45 7.65 -1.28 -3.95
N TYR A 46 7.01 -2.33 -3.43
CA TYR A 46 7.15 -2.65 -2.02
C TYR A 46 8.66 -2.72 -1.72
N PRO A 47 9.15 -1.99 -0.71
CA PRO A 47 10.51 -2.18 -0.27
C PRO A 47 10.68 -3.66 0.08
N GLN A 48 11.89 -4.18 -0.12
CA GLN A 48 12.21 -5.54 0.31
C GLN A 48 11.79 -5.66 1.78
N ARG A 49 10.94 -6.65 2.08
CA ARG A 49 10.48 -6.88 3.45
C ARG A 49 11.70 -7.17 4.30
N VAL A 50 12.11 -6.18 5.10
CA VAL A 50 13.06 -6.41 6.18
C VAL A 50 12.26 -7.13 7.26
N SER A 51 12.68 -8.35 7.60
CA SER A 51 12.12 -9.05 8.76
C SER A 51 12.50 -8.24 10.01
N GLY A 52 11.57 -7.38 10.43
CA GLY A 52 11.67 -6.66 11.70
C GLY A 52 11.44 -7.60 12.89
N PRO A 53 11.65 -7.11 14.11
CA PRO A 53 11.36 -7.88 15.31
C PRO A 53 9.89 -8.33 15.28
N SER A 54 9.68 -9.63 15.34
CA SER A 54 8.36 -10.26 15.38
C SER A 54 7.92 -10.41 16.82
N ILE A 55 6.60 -10.29 17.06
CA ILE A 55 5.97 -10.60 18.36
C ILE A 55 6.28 -12.05 18.78
N LEU A 56 6.56 -12.93 17.81
CA LEU A 56 6.90 -14.34 18.05
C LEU A 56 8.38 -14.56 18.38
N ASP A 57 9.25 -13.56 18.24
CA ASP A 57 10.69 -13.70 18.50
C ASP A 57 10.99 -14.23 19.91
N PRO A 58 10.31 -13.77 20.99
CA PRO A 58 10.52 -14.32 22.34
C PRO A 58 10.13 -15.80 22.48
N TYR A 59 9.27 -16.31 21.61
CA TYR A 59 8.70 -17.66 21.72
C TYR A 59 9.31 -18.66 20.73
N LYS A 60 10.24 -18.22 19.85
CA LYS A 60 10.80 -19.08 18.78
C LYS A 60 11.42 -20.37 19.30
N GLU A 61 12.20 -20.29 20.38
CA GLU A 61 12.85 -21.46 20.97
C GLU A 61 11.83 -22.47 21.49
N GLN A 62 10.83 -21.99 22.23
CA GLN A 62 9.77 -22.83 22.77
C GLN A 62 8.93 -23.48 21.66
N LEU A 63 8.55 -22.72 20.64
CA LEU A 63 7.82 -23.24 19.48
C LEU A 63 8.63 -24.30 18.72
N SER A 64 9.94 -24.08 18.58
CA SER A 64 10.84 -25.03 17.92
C SER A 64 10.98 -26.33 18.71
N GLN A 65 11.02 -26.25 20.04
CA GLN A 65 11.05 -27.42 20.91
C GLN A 65 9.76 -28.22 20.84
N TRP A 66 8.60 -27.55 20.83
CA TRP A 66 7.31 -28.22 20.69
C TRP A 66 7.17 -28.92 19.35
N LEU A 67 7.56 -28.26 18.25
CA LEU A 67 7.57 -28.89 16.93
C LEU A 67 8.46 -30.13 16.87
N LYS A 68 9.65 -30.07 17.49
CA LYS A 68 10.54 -31.23 17.60
C LYS A 68 9.91 -32.33 18.45
N ALA A 69 9.31 -32.02 19.59
CA ALA A 69 8.68 -33.03 20.43
C ALA A 69 7.50 -33.72 19.71
N ASP A 70 6.72 -32.95 18.97
CA ASP A 70 5.56 -33.44 18.23
C ASP A 70 5.98 -34.29 17.02
N SER A 71 7.12 -33.99 16.38
CA SER A 71 7.65 -34.79 15.25
C SER A 71 8.02 -36.23 15.63
N HIS A 72 8.13 -36.55 16.92
CA HIS A 72 8.41 -37.90 17.41
C HIS A 72 7.13 -38.67 17.77
N ARG A 73 5.95 -38.04 17.64
CA ARG A 73 4.65 -38.68 17.79
C ARG A 73 4.13 -39.09 16.41
N SER A 74 4.75 -40.12 15.84
CA SER A 74 4.23 -40.84 14.67
C SER A 74 3.94 -42.29 15.07
#